data_AF-A0A1D8PPS7-F1
#
_entry.id   AF-A0A1D8PPS7-F1
#
_cell.length_a   1.000
_cell.length_b   1.000
_cell.length_c   1.000
_cell.angle_alpha   90.00
_cell.angle_beta   90.00
_cell.angle_gamma   90.00
#
_symmetry.space_group_name_H-M   'P 1'
#
loop_
_entity.id
_entity.type
_entity.pdbx_description
1 polymer ?
#
loop_
_entity_poly.entity_id
_entity_poly.type
_entity_poly.pdbx_seq_one_letter_code
_entity_poly.pdbx_strand_id
1 'polypeptide(L)'
;MRFRRLPKKSEIKKVYLPSTATEYLEQGSIDEESGERWLGSDVSKCLRFFNKAYSNYIQAIKLDPKLLDAHYNSVRLLLHTYQTFKRIPSGHDIAIENASLEVVQNISDIRIAYENSLERVQQLGQVPNDLLYNYAIVYLEWLESQQEEQDDESSLSVSFEQVVEVYDRVQGIFQNLLNSQMEELERFVNDLQNIDTNNFSGGDIYIGNSSSSSDKTKQEELTSEEVVQPTDLFETVLSSYKLIQSVYENASSNDLIQTVSQSVAPLLQINDNVANELIIKYSESSHVNSMISNITLKDVNELKLVKLNLLALAETDIFRSLDIWKNDNEIPETLPEKFMVASDSVQALLDRNDINLLTVNSQGTESDKDTFWKILTFQNNMLKRAQELLNESMQLQKKSNLQSEDLGSLIVQVSEVIIARADIELQRSSINNYSSSVNNHSVLMTNCKNLLKNAINIANLNGGLRERMMVKINREQCKLEAVFRLCILENRTSIEELDKVMTRNKWVNELPNLKKSGLYDDFGLNKIIVP
;
A
#
# COMPACT_ATOMS: atom_id res chain seq x y z
N MET A 1 5.09 10.86 2.29
CA MET A 1 5.75 11.65 1.21
C MET A 1 6.02 13.07 1.70
N ARG A 2 7.28 13.48 1.73
CA ARG A 2 7.74 14.80 2.19
C ARG A 2 7.80 15.84 1.06
N PHE A 3 7.46 17.10 1.37
CA PHE A 3 7.22 18.16 0.39
C PHE A 3 8.24 19.29 0.54
N ARG A 4 9.18 19.40 -0.39
CA ARG A 4 9.99 20.63 -0.50
C ARG A 4 9.17 21.74 -1.17
N ARG A 5 8.63 22.63 -0.34
CA ARG A 5 7.87 23.81 -0.77
C ARG A 5 8.80 25.00 -0.97
N LEU A 6 8.67 25.70 -2.09
CA LEU A 6 9.23 27.04 -2.23
C LEU A 6 8.34 28.06 -1.48
N PRO A 7 8.92 29.09 -0.84
CA PRO A 7 8.16 30.09 -0.11
C PRO A 7 7.24 30.89 -1.04
N LYS A 8 5.97 31.07 -0.62
CA LYS A 8 4.95 31.83 -1.36
C LYS A 8 5.34 33.32 -1.38
N LYS A 9 5.78 33.84 -2.53
CA LYS A 9 5.70 35.29 -2.77
C LYS A 9 4.24 35.66 -3.00
N SER A 10 3.64 36.30 -2.01
CA SER A 10 2.29 36.84 -2.08
C SER A 10 2.25 38.09 -2.96
N GLU A 11 2.06 37.95 -4.27
CA GLU A 11 1.57 39.07 -5.09
C GLU A 11 0.78 38.61 -6.33
N ILE A 12 -0.50 38.98 -6.31
CA ILE A 12 -1.52 39.12 -7.36
C ILE A 12 -1.01 38.84 -8.81
N LYS A 13 -1.24 37.63 -9.35
CA LYS A 13 -0.87 37.29 -10.74
C LYS A 13 -2.05 37.51 -11.71
N LYS A 14 -1.89 38.48 -12.62
CA LYS A 14 -2.34 38.32 -14.01
C LYS A 14 -1.78 36.98 -14.52
N VAL A 15 -2.58 36.18 -15.23
CA VAL A 15 -2.13 34.88 -15.79
C VAL A 15 -0.95 35.14 -16.73
N TYR A 16 0.27 35.00 -16.22
CA TYR A 16 1.50 35.10 -16.99
C TYR A 16 1.93 33.67 -17.31
N LEU A 17 2.14 33.36 -18.59
CA LEU A 17 2.72 32.08 -18.99
C LEU A 17 4.15 31.99 -18.45
N PRO A 18 4.54 30.89 -17.78
CA PRO A 18 5.91 30.71 -17.31
C PRO A 18 6.91 30.80 -18.48
N SER A 19 8.04 31.46 -18.25
CA SER A 19 9.07 31.71 -19.25
C SER A 19 10.47 31.27 -18.81
N THR A 20 10.74 31.26 -17.51
CA THR A 20 12.02 30.82 -16.94
C THR A 20 11.89 29.46 -16.25
N ALA A 21 13.00 28.74 -16.06
CA ALA A 21 13.01 27.44 -15.38
C ALA A 21 12.35 27.51 -13.98
N THR A 22 12.66 28.56 -13.21
CA THR A 22 12.09 28.79 -11.87
C THR A 22 10.60 29.09 -11.91
N GLU A 23 10.12 29.84 -12.91
CA GLU A 23 8.68 30.09 -13.09
C GLU A 23 7.92 28.81 -13.44
N TYR A 24 8.51 27.94 -14.28
CA TYR A 24 7.94 26.62 -14.58
C TYR A 24 7.91 25.73 -13.33
N LEU A 25 8.98 25.73 -12.51
CA LEU A 25 8.99 25.02 -11.23
C LEU A 25 7.88 25.51 -10.29
N GLU A 26 7.74 26.84 -10.12
CA GLU A 26 6.69 27.44 -9.28
C GLU A 26 5.29 27.08 -9.79
N GLN A 27 5.06 27.18 -11.10
CA GLN A 27 3.78 26.84 -11.71
C GLN A 27 3.46 25.35 -11.56
N GLY A 28 4.46 24.48 -11.67
CA GLY A 28 4.32 23.06 -11.38
C GLY A 28 3.81 22.79 -9.97
N SER A 29 4.39 23.46 -8.97
CA SER A 29 3.93 23.34 -7.57
C SER A 29 2.51 23.88 -7.36
N ILE A 30 2.12 24.95 -8.06
CA ILE A 30 0.75 25.49 -8.00
C ILE A 30 -0.27 24.51 -8.62
N ASP A 31 0.07 23.93 -9.76
CA ASP A 31 -0.79 22.96 -10.44
C ASP A 31 -0.93 21.67 -9.62
N GLU A 32 0.15 21.24 -8.95
CA GLU A 32 0.12 20.11 -8.04
C GLU A 32 -0.76 20.36 -6.81
N GLU A 33 -0.60 21.49 -6.12
CA GLU A 33 -1.47 21.90 -5.00
C GLU A 33 -2.94 21.97 -5.45
N SER A 34 -3.17 22.38 -6.70
CA SER A 34 -4.51 22.38 -7.29
C SER A 34 -5.05 20.96 -7.49
N GLY A 35 -4.22 20.02 -7.93
CA GLY A 35 -4.56 18.60 -8.09
C GLY A 35 -4.92 17.93 -6.77
N GLU A 36 -4.14 18.15 -5.71
CA GLU A 36 -4.38 17.59 -4.38
C GLU A 36 -5.77 17.96 -3.83
N ARG A 37 -6.24 19.18 -4.09
CA ARG A 37 -7.58 19.64 -3.67
C ARG A 37 -8.72 18.85 -4.31
N TRP A 38 -8.51 18.28 -5.50
CA TRP A 38 -9.53 17.48 -6.20
C TRP A 38 -9.48 16.00 -5.84
N LEU A 39 -8.38 15.51 -5.24
CA LEU A 39 -8.14 14.08 -5.00
C LEU A 39 -9.29 13.39 -4.26
N GLY A 40 -9.91 14.05 -3.29
CA GLY A 40 -11.03 13.50 -2.53
C GLY A 40 -12.37 13.44 -3.27
N SER A 41 -12.56 14.21 -4.35
CA SER A 41 -13.88 14.45 -4.97
C SER A 41 -13.96 14.17 -6.48
N ASP A 42 -12.91 14.49 -7.24
CA ASP A 42 -12.86 14.33 -8.70
C ASP A 42 -11.45 13.89 -9.12
N VAL A 43 -11.26 12.58 -9.20
CA VAL A 43 -9.97 11.98 -9.52
C VAL A 43 -9.54 12.31 -10.96
N SER A 44 -10.46 12.37 -11.92
CA SER A 44 -10.11 12.76 -13.31
C SER A 44 -9.59 14.19 -13.38
N LYS A 45 -10.19 15.11 -12.62
CA LYS A 45 -9.69 16.49 -12.54
C LYS A 45 -8.36 16.57 -11.80
N CYS A 46 -8.17 15.80 -10.74
CA CYS A 46 -6.90 15.65 -10.04
C CYS A 46 -5.78 15.23 -11.02
N LEU A 47 -5.98 14.15 -11.78
CA LEU A 47 -5.01 13.65 -12.76
C LEU A 47 -4.66 14.68 -13.84
N ARG A 48 -5.64 15.44 -14.33
CA ARG A 48 -5.38 16.52 -15.30
C ARG A 48 -4.51 17.65 -14.74
N PHE A 49 -4.64 17.96 -13.44
CA PHE A 49 -3.76 18.93 -12.78
C PHE A 49 -2.37 18.36 -12.53
N PHE A 50 -2.27 17.10 -12.07
CA PHE A 50 -0.99 16.42 -11.95
C PHE A 50 -0.26 16.34 -13.29
N ASN A 51 -0.97 16.12 -14.39
CA ASN A 51 -0.35 16.12 -15.71
C ASN A 51 0.24 17.50 -16.06
N LYS A 52 -0.46 18.59 -15.77
CA LYS A 52 0.07 19.95 -15.97
C LYS A 52 1.30 20.22 -15.10
N ALA A 53 1.24 19.83 -13.83
CA ALA A 53 2.36 19.96 -12.91
C ALA A 53 3.59 19.21 -13.43
N TYR A 54 3.42 17.97 -13.87
CA TYR A 54 4.47 17.16 -14.48
C TYR A 54 5.07 17.83 -15.72
N SER A 55 4.24 18.28 -16.68
CA SER A 55 4.73 18.98 -17.88
C SER A 55 5.53 20.24 -17.53
N ASN A 56 5.10 20.99 -16.50
CA ASN A 56 5.84 22.17 -16.01
C ASN A 56 7.19 21.78 -15.39
N TYR A 57 7.26 20.72 -14.58
CA TYR A 57 8.54 20.25 -14.02
C TYR A 57 9.50 19.77 -15.11
N ILE A 58 9.02 19.03 -16.11
CA ILE A 58 9.83 18.62 -17.26
C ILE A 58 10.34 19.84 -18.05
N GLN A 59 9.52 20.86 -18.24
CA GLN A 59 9.96 22.09 -18.91
C GLN A 59 11.00 22.86 -18.09
N ALA A 60 10.86 22.88 -16.76
CA ALA A 60 11.86 23.46 -15.87
C ALA A 60 13.21 22.73 -15.99
N ILE A 61 13.21 21.39 -16.00
CA ILE A 61 14.41 20.56 -16.20
C ILE A 61 15.06 20.82 -17.56
N LYS A 62 14.26 20.97 -18.62
CA LYS A 62 14.78 21.27 -19.97
C LYS A 62 15.48 22.62 -20.04
N LEU A 63 14.93 23.64 -19.36
CA LEU A 63 15.49 24.99 -19.33
C LEU A 63 16.71 25.09 -18.41
N ASP A 64 16.70 24.41 -17.27
CA ASP A 64 17.83 24.31 -16.37
C ASP A 64 17.97 22.88 -15.81
N PRO A 65 18.84 22.04 -16.42
CA PRO A 65 19.09 20.68 -15.96
C PRO A 65 19.76 20.59 -14.58
N LYS A 66 20.17 21.71 -13.98
CA LYS A 66 20.75 21.76 -12.63
C LYS A 66 19.72 22.05 -11.54
N LEU A 67 18.46 22.29 -11.91
CA LEU A 67 17.39 22.60 -10.96
C LEU A 67 16.92 21.32 -10.24
N LEU A 68 17.59 20.99 -9.13
CA LEU A 68 17.38 19.74 -8.37
C LEU A 68 15.94 19.53 -7.93
N ASP A 69 15.25 20.59 -7.49
CA ASP A 69 13.86 20.49 -7.04
C ASP A 69 12.92 20.07 -8.17
N ALA A 70 13.21 20.45 -9.42
CA ALA A 70 12.40 20.03 -10.57
C ALA A 70 12.56 18.53 -10.84
N HIS A 71 13.78 18.00 -10.75
CA HIS A 71 14.04 16.56 -10.84
C HIS A 71 13.28 15.82 -9.73
N TYR A 72 13.48 16.22 -8.46
CA TYR A 72 12.82 15.61 -7.31
C TYR A 72 11.29 15.63 -7.44
N ASN A 73 10.70 16.79 -7.72
CA ASN A 73 9.25 16.94 -7.79
C ASN A 73 8.64 16.17 -8.97
N SER A 74 9.32 16.10 -10.11
CA SER A 74 8.82 15.36 -11.28
C SER A 74 8.64 13.87 -10.98
N VAL A 75 9.65 13.22 -10.40
CA VAL A 75 9.61 11.78 -10.13
C VAL A 75 8.73 11.45 -8.92
N ARG A 76 8.73 12.29 -7.88
CA ARG A 76 7.80 12.15 -6.75
C ARG A 76 6.35 12.20 -7.22
N LEU A 77 6.02 13.12 -8.12
CA LEU A 77 4.66 13.24 -8.65
C LEU A 77 4.27 12.02 -9.49
N LEU A 78 5.20 11.42 -10.24
CA LEU A 78 4.95 10.17 -10.95
C LEU A 78 4.60 9.04 -9.97
N LEU A 79 5.38 8.84 -8.91
CA LEU A 79 5.09 7.81 -7.90
C LEU A 79 3.75 8.07 -7.20
N HIS A 80 3.47 9.32 -6.82
CA HIS A 80 2.20 9.69 -6.18
C HIS A 80 0.99 9.43 -7.09
N THR A 81 1.14 9.78 -8.37
CA THR A 81 0.10 9.55 -9.37
C THR A 81 -0.11 8.07 -9.61
N TYR A 82 0.96 7.27 -9.71
CA TYR A 82 0.89 5.82 -9.83
C TYR A 82 0.15 5.19 -8.65
N GLN A 83 0.52 5.51 -7.41
CA GLN A 83 -0.13 4.95 -6.22
C GLN A 83 -1.62 5.31 -6.11
N THR A 84 -2.01 6.47 -6.67
CA THR A 84 -3.41 6.88 -6.77
C THR A 84 -4.12 6.13 -7.90
N PHE A 85 -3.50 6.07 -9.07
CA PHE A 85 -4.11 5.54 -10.29
C PHE A 85 -4.21 4.02 -10.27
N LYS A 86 -3.22 3.31 -9.71
CA LYS A 86 -3.21 1.83 -9.64
C LYS A 86 -4.41 1.24 -8.90
N ARG A 87 -5.04 2.03 -8.02
CA ARG A 87 -6.22 1.62 -7.26
C ARG A 87 -7.51 1.71 -8.08
N ILE A 88 -7.47 2.36 -9.25
CA ILE A 88 -8.62 2.51 -10.14
C ILE A 88 -8.63 1.28 -11.06
N PRO A 89 -9.72 0.50 -11.10
CA PRO A 89 -9.82 -0.61 -12.03
C PRO A 89 -9.59 -0.14 -13.47
N SER A 90 -8.79 -0.87 -14.24
CA SER A 90 -8.41 -0.51 -15.63
C SER A 90 -9.62 -0.29 -16.54
N GLY A 91 -10.71 -1.00 -16.25
CA GLY A 91 -11.99 -0.87 -16.95
C GLY A 91 -12.91 0.27 -16.51
N HIS A 92 -12.51 1.05 -15.52
CA HIS A 92 -13.30 2.18 -15.02
C HIS A 92 -13.13 3.39 -15.94
N ASP A 93 -14.21 4.17 -16.15
CA ASP A 93 -14.21 5.30 -17.09
C ASP A 93 -13.07 6.30 -16.80
N ILE A 94 -12.79 6.56 -15.52
CA ILE A 94 -11.65 7.40 -15.10
C ILE A 94 -10.30 6.85 -15.57
N ALA A 95 -10.08 5.54 -15.51
CA ALA A 95 -8.82 4.95 -15.99
C ALA A 95 -8.72 5.12 -17.50
N ILE A 96 -9.79 4.78 -18.24
CA ILE A 96 -9.84 4.86 -19.70
C ILE A 96 -9.63 6.29 -20.21
N GLU A 97 -10.33 7.27 -19.63
CA GLU A 97 -10.26 8.68 -20.04
C GLU A 97 -8.88 9.31 -19.80
N ASN A 98 -8.12 8.81 -18.83
CA ASN A 98 -6.88 9.45 -18.37
C ASN A 98 -5.62 8.62 -18.66
N ALA A 99 -5.74 7.43 -19.27
CA ALA A 99 -4.62 6.55 -19.59
C ALA A 99 -3.57 7.17 -20.55
N SER A 100 -3.94 8.21 -21.29
CA SER A 100 -3.04 8.90 -22.24
C SER A 100 -2.27 10.08 -21.63
N LEU A 101 -2.51 10.41 -20.35
CA LEU A 101 -1.80 11.49 -19.67
C LEU A 101 -0.34 11.08 -19.42
N GLU A 102 0.61 11.96 -19.72
CA GLU A 102 2.05 11.73 -19.56
C GLU A 102 2.47 11.41 -18.12
N VAL A 103 1.71 11.90 -17.13
CA VAL A 103 1.96 11.64 -15.71
C VAL A 103 1.49 10.23 -15.27
N VAL A 104 0.63 9.59 -16.07
CA VAL A 104 0.15 8.22 -15.80
C VAL A 104 1.10 7.25 -16.49
N GLN A 105 2.01 6.68 -15.71
CA GLN A 105 3.04 5.76 -16.19
C GLN A 105 2.99 4.45 -15.42
N ASN A 106 3.44 3.35 -16.03
CA ASN A 106 3.65 2.09 -15.33
C ASN A 106 4.88 2.21 -14.41
N ILE A 107 4.99 1.32 -13.43
CA ILE A 107 6.05 1.37 -12.42
C ILE A 107 7.46 1.16 -13.00
N SER A 108 7.59 0.43 -14.11
CA SER A 108 8.86 0.21 -14.80
C SER A 108 9.42 1.50 -15.42
N ASP A 109 8.56 2.31 -16.05
CA ASP A 109 8.95 3.62 -16.59
C ASP A 109 9.29 4.61 -15.48
N ILE A 110 8.54 4.56 -14.37
CA ILE A 110 8.80 5.39 -13.19
C ILE A 110 10.15 5.03 -12.56
N ARG A 111 10.50 3.74 -12.49
CA ARG A 111 11.82 3.28 -12.04
C ARG A 111 12.94 3.90 -12.87
N ILE A 112 12.82 3.88 -14.19
CA ILE A 112 13.81 4.49 -15.10
C ILE A 112 13.88 6.01 -14.88
N ALA A 113 12.74 6.69 -14.70
CA ALA A 113 12.71 8.12 -14.43
C ALA A 113 13.43 8.49 -13.12
N TYR A 114 13.24 7.68 -12.06
CA TYR A 114 13.96 7.83 -10.81
C TYR A 114 15.47 7.57 -10.94
N GLU A 115 15.87 6.52 -11.67
CA GLU A 115 17.29 6.22 -11.91
C GLU A 115 18.00 7.41 -12.58
N ASN A 116 17.42 7.95 -13.64
CA ASN A 116 17.94 9.11 -14.35
C ASN A 116 18.02 10.37 -13.45
N SER A 117 16.99 10.59 -12.63
CA SER A 117 16.94 11.75 -11.74
C SER A 117 17.96 11.63 -10.59
N LEU A 118 18.11 10.42 -10.05
CA LEU A 118 19.08 10.13 -9.00
C LEU A 118 20.52 10.31 -9.49
N GLU A 119 20.85 9.78 -10.68
CA GLU A 119 22.16 10.00 -11.31
C GLU A 119 22.44 11.49 -11.47
N ARG A 120 21.44 12.26 -11.92
CA ARG A 120 21.60 13.70 -12.13
C ARG A 120 21.82 14.47 -10.83
N VAL A 121 21.07 14.14 -9.77
CA VAL A 121 21.21 14.75 -8.45
C VAL A 121 22.57 14.41 -7.83
N GLN A 122 23.03 13.16 -7.95
CA GLN A 122 24.34 12.71 -7.48
C GLN A 122 25.50 13.50 -8.12
N GLN A 123 25.41 13.79 -9.42
CA GLN A 123 26.44 14.59 -10.12
C GLN A 123 26.53 16.03 -9.62
N LEU A 124 25.46 16.55 -9.01
CA LEU A 124 25.35 17.95 -8.59
C LEU A 124 25.60 18.14 -7.09
N GLY A 125 25.67 17.05 -6.30
CA GLY A 125 26.01 17.10 -4.88
C GLY A 125 25.29 16.04 -4.05
N GLN A 126 24.89 16.44 -2.83
CA GLN A 126 24.29 15.55 -1.86
C GLN A 126 22.86 15.15 -2.28
N VAL A 127 22.60 13.84 -2.25
CA VAL A 127 21.29 13.27 -2.56
C VAL A 127 20.35 13.46 -1.35
N PRO A 128 19.16 14.05 -1.52
CA PRO A 128 18.18 14.13 -0.44
C PRO A 128 17.71 12.74 0.01
N ASN A 129 17.59 12.53 1.32
CA ASN A 129 17.06 11.29 1.91
C ASN A 129 15.68 10.93 1.34
N ASP A 130 14.80 11.92 1.13
CA ASP A 130 13.46 11.67 0.59
C ASP A 130 13.48 11.14 -0.85
N LEU A 131 14.47 11.55 -1.66
CA LEU A 131 14.64 11.01 -3.01
C LEU A 131 15.06 9.53 -2.95
N LEU A 132 15.99 9.20 -2.06
CA LEU A 132 16.43 7.81 -1.83
C LEU A 132 15.30 6.94 -1.28
N TYR A 133 14.54 7.46 -0.32
CA TYR A 133 13.38 6.76 0.24
C TYR A 133 12.35 6.46 -0.84
N ASN A 134 11.92 7.47 -1.59
CA ASN A 134 10.95 7.26 -2.67
C ASN A 134 11.49 6.33 -3.77
N TYR A 135 12.79 6.37 -4.05
CA TYR A 135 13.43 5.44 -4.98
C TYR A 135 13.36 3.99 -4.49
N ALA A 136 13.59 3.75 -3.19
CA ALA A 136 13.39 2.43 -2.59
C ALA A 136 11.91 1.98 -2.68
N ILE A 137 10.96 2.89 -2.43
CA ILE A 137 9.53 2.61 -2.58
C ILE A 137 9.17 2.22 -4.02
N VAL A 138 9.76 2.85 -5.03
CA VAL A 138 9.52 2.46 -6.44
C VAL A 138 9.92 1.02 -6.70
N TYR A 139 11.02 0.53 -6.11
CA TYR A 139 11.39 -0.88 -6.25
C TYR A 139 10.48 -1.82 -5.48
N LEU A 140 9.97 -1.43 -4.31
CA LEU A 140 8.97 -2.22 -3.60
C LEU A 140 7.70 -2.37 -4.43
N GLU A 141 7.18 -1.25 -4.94
CA GLU A 141 6.02 -1.21 -5.83
C GLU A 141 6.27 -2.00 -7.12
N TRP A 142 7.51 -1.98 -7.64
CA TRP A 142 7.90 -2.81 -8.77
C TRP A 142 7.83 -4.29 -8.38
N LEU A 143 8.46 -4.74 -7.30
CA LEU A 143 8.40 -6.14 -6.85
C LEU A 143 6.96 -6.63 -6.65
N GLU A 144 6.10 -5.83 -6.02
CA GLU A 144 4.68 -6.14 -5.83
C GLU A 144 3.95 -6.29 -7.18
N SER A 145 4.16 -5.36 -8.13
CA SER A 145 3.50 -5.42 -9.45
C SER A 145 3.87 -6.68 -10.25
N GLN A 146 5.08 -7.19 -10.06
CA GLN A 146 5.57 -8.35 -10.82
C GLN A 146 4.95 -9.65 -10.32
N GLN A 147 4.57 -9.73 -9.04
CA GLN A 147 3.76 -10.82 -8.51
C GLN A 147 2.33 -10.79 -9.09
N GLU A 148 1.76 -9.59 -9.28
CA GLU A 148 0.45 -9.43 -9.91
C GLU A 148 0.49 -9.76 -11.42
N GLU A 149 1.60 -9.52 -12.11
CA GLU A 149 1.74 -9.78 -13.55
C GLU A 149 2.15 -11.22 -13.89
N GLN A 150 2.75 -11.97 -12.96
CA GLN A 150 3.26 -13.34 -13.18
C GLN A 150 2.20 -14.34 -13.69
N ASP A 151 0.92 -14.08 -13.45
CA ASP A 151 -0.18 -14.95 -13.87
C ASP A 151 -0.73 -14.63 -15.28
N ASP A 152 -0.17 -13.64 -15.97
CA ASP A 152 -0.50 -13.36 -17.37
C ASP A 152 0.46 -14.15 -18.27
N GLU A 153 -0.03 -15.13 -19.04
CA GLU A 153 0.79 -16.03 -19.89
C GLU A 153 1.73 -15.29 -20.86
N SER A 154 1.45 -14.01 -21.11
CA SER A 154 2.21 -13.14 -22.00
C SER A 154 3.28 -12.30 -21.32
N SER A 155 3.29 -12.21 -19.99
CA SER A 155 4.27 -11.44 -19.23
C SER A 155 5.53 -12.28 -18.96
N LEU A 156 6.71 -11.64 -19.03
CA LEU A 156 7.94 -12.31 -18.61
C LEU A 156 7.96 -12.31 -17.08
N SER A 157 7.73 -13.46 -16.45
CA SER A 157 7.85 -13.63 -15.00
C SER A 157 9.22 -13.17 -14.53
N VAL A 158 9.26 -12.29 -13.52
CA VAL A 158 10.53 -11.91 -12.88
C VAL A 158 11.16 -13.13 -12.25
N SER A 159 12.45 -13.36 -12.56
CA SER A 159 13.18 -14.49 -12.00
C SER A 159 13.59 -14.20 -10.56
N PHE A 160 13.76 -15.25 -9.74
CA PHE A 160 14.21 -15.08 -8.37
C PHE A 160 15.58 -14.38 -8.29
N GLU A 161 16.46 -14.59 -9.27
CA GLU A 161 17.74 -13.87 -9.37
C GLU A 161 17.54 -12.35 -9.51
N GLN A 162 16.56 -11.91 -10.31
CA GLN A 162 16.23 -10.49 -10.43
C GLN A 162 15.68 -9.92 -9.12
N VAL A 163 14.89 -10.69 -8.37
CA VAL A 163 14.44 -10.30 -7.03
C VAL A 163 15.63 -10.10 -6.08
N VAL A 164 16.60 -11.01 -6.12
CA VAL A 164 17.83 -10.88 -5.31
C VAL A 164 18.67 -9.67 -5.73
N GLU A 165 18.80 -9.39 -7.03
CA GLU A 165 19.50 -8.19 -7.51
C GLU A 165 18.83 -6.89 -7.03
N VAL A 166 17.50 -6.84 -7.09
CA VAL A 166 16.74 -5.71 -6.55
C VAL A 166 16.92 -5.61 -5.04
N TYR A 167 16.82 -6.74 -4.32
CA TYR A 167 17.05 -6.78 -2.89
C TYR A 167 18.42 -6.19 -2.53
N ASP A 168 19.50 -6.65 -3.16
CA ASP A 168 20.87 -6.20 -2.89
C ASP A 168 21.04 -4.70 -3.10
N ARG A 169 20.42 -4.15 -4.14
CA ARG A 169 20.42 -2.71 -4.39
C ARG A 169 19.63 -1.94 -3.32
N VAL A 170 18.41 -2.37 -3.02
CA VAL A 170 17.49 -1.62 -2.15
C VAL A 170 17.88 -1.74 -0.67
N GLN A 171 18.43 -2.88 -0.23
CA GLN A 171 18.91 -3.02 1.15
C GLN A 171 20.02 -2.00 1.47
N GLY A 172 20.91 -1.72 0.53
CA GLY A 172 21.98 -0.72 0.71
C GLY A 172 21.41 0.69 0.86
N ILE A 173 20.32 1.00 0.15
CA ILE A 173 19.60 2.28 0.29
C ILE A 173 18.97 2.38 1.67
N PHE A 174 18.26 1.35 2.14
CA PHE A 174 17.63 1.39 3.47
C PHE A 174 18.67 1.49 4.59
N GLN A 175 19.78 0.76 4.53
CA GLN A 175 20.84 0.87 5.54
C GLN A 175 21.40 2.30 5.61
N ASN A 176 21.64 2.93 4.46
CA ASN A 176 22.11 4.31 4.40
C ASN A 176 21.06 5.30 4.95
N LEU A 177 19.79 5.11 4.59
CA LEU A 177 18.68 5.94 5.09
C LEU A 177 18.52 5.83 6.59
N LEU A 178 18.47 4.61 7.13
CA LEU A 178 18.31 4.37 8.57
C LEU A 178 19.43 5.04 9.37
N ASN A 179 20.69 4.86 8.94
CA ASN A 179 21.83 5.52 9.60
C ASN A 179 21.74 7.06 9.50
N SER A 180 21.51 7.60 8.30
CA SER A 180 21.46 9.05 8.10
C SER A 180 20.31 9.71 8.84
N GLN A 181 19.12 9.10 8.83
CA GLN A 181 17.94 9.63 9.51
C GLN A 181 18.06 9.51 11.03
N MET A 182 18.69 8.45 11.54
CA MET A 182 18.97 8.31 12.97
C MET A 182 19.93 9.41 13.44
N GLU A 183 21.03 9.66 12.72
CA GLU A 183 21.95 10.76 13.04
C GLU A 183 21.25 12.13 13.00
N GLU A 184 20.38 12.36 12.01
CA GLU A 184 19.62 13.61 11.89
C GLU A 184 18.64 13.79 13.05
N LEU A 185 17.91 12.73 13.42
CA LEU A 185 17.00 12.73 14.56
C LEU A 185 17.73 12.99 15.88
N GLU A 186 18.87 12.32 16.11
CA GLU A 186 19.67 12.53 17.32
C GLU A 186 20.20 13.96 17.43
N ARG A 187 20.68 14.54 16.32
CA ARG A 187 21.09 15.95 16.28
C ARG A 187 19.94 16.87 16.63
N PHE A 188 18.78 16.69 16.01
CA PHE A 188 17.59 17.49 16.29
C PHE A 188 17.16 17.41 17.76
N VAL A 189 17.12 16.21 18.33
CA VAL A 189 16.75 15.99 19.73
C VAL A 189 17.74 16.67 20.67
N ASN A 190 19.05 16.58 20.39
CA ASN A 190 20.08 17.24 21.17
C ASN A 190 19.96 18.78 21.09
N ASP A 191 19.67 19.32 19.91
CA ASP A 191 19.48 20.76 19.72
C ASP A 191 18.27 21.28 20.51
N LEU A 192 17.16 20.54 20.52
CA LEU A 192 15.99 20.86 21.35
C LEU A 192 16.33 20.88 22.85
N GLN A 193 17.06 19.88 23.35
CA GLN A 193 17.48 19.81 24.75
C GLN A 193 18.41 20.98 25.13
N ASN A 194 19.26 21.43 24.21
CA ASN A 194 20.14 22.57 24.41
C ASN A 194 19.38 23.92 24.44
N ILE A 195 18.25 24.03 23.73
CA ILE A 195 17.39 25.22 23.78
C ILE A 195 16.68 25.29 25.13
N ASP A 196 16.13 24.17 25.61
CA ASP A 196 15.40 24.12 26.88
C ASP A 196 16.30 24.42 28.10
N THR A 197 17.56 23.96 28.06
CA THR A 197 18.52 24.18 29.16
C THR A 197 19.04 25.62 29.23
N ASN A 198 19.21 26.30 28.09
CA ASN A 198 19.65 27.70 28.05
C ASN A 198 18.56 28.68 28.51
N ASN A 199 17.28 28.36 28.35
CA ASN A 199 16.19 29.19 28.85
C ASN A 199 15.92 29.04 30.37
N PHE A 200 16.47 28.01 31.03
CA PHE A 200 16.29 27.81 32.48
C PHE A 200 17.44 28.35 33.35
N SER A 201 18.52 28.87 32.76
CA SER A 201 19.73 29.30 33.49
C SER A 201 20.01 30.82 33.47
N GLY A 202 19.04 31.64 33.02
CA GLY A 202 19.13 33.11 33.02
C GLY A 202 18.16 33.74 34.03
N GLY A 203 18.70 34.18 35.17
CA GLY A 203 17.94 34.88 36.21
C GLY A 203 17.37 36.24 35.76
N ASP A 204 16.48 36.75 36.61
CA ASP A 204 15.87 38.09 36.60
C ASP A 204 16.61 39.12 35.73
N ILE A 205 16.07 39.41 34.55
CA ILE A 205 16.31 40.69 33.91
C ILE A 205 15.00 41.47 33.91
N TYR A 206 14.82 42.24 34.99
CA TYR A 206 14.08 43.50 34.94
C TYR A 206 14.71 44.38 33.84
N ILE A 207 14.14 44.36 32.63
CA ILE A 207 14.45 45.38 31.62
C ILE A 207 13.52 46.57 31.88
N GLY A 208 14.12 47.60 32.46
CA GLY A 208 13.50 48.89 32.66
C GLY A 208 13.13 49.57 31.35
N ASN A 209 11.97 50.24 31.38
CA ASN A 209 11.55 51.25 30.42
C ASN A 209 12.67 52.26 30.15
N SER A 210 13.17 52.32 28.91
CA SER A 210 13.79 53.51 28.32
C SER A 210 13.82 53.40 26.79
N SER A 211 12.80 54.00 26.18
CA SER A 211 12.83 54.85 24.97
C SER A 211 13.80 54.57 23.81
N SER A 212 13.16 54.47 22.64
CA SER A 212 13.57 54.99 21.32
C SER A 212 14.76 54.34 20.61
N SER A 213 14.46 53.40 19.71
CA SER A 213 14.90 53.53 18.32
C SER A 213 14.02 52.67 17.42
N SER A 214 13.53 53.33 16.38
CA SER A 214 12.77 52.77 15.28
C SER A 214 13.68 51.87 14.43
N ASP A 215 13.44 50.56 14.44
CA ASP A 215 13.87 49.73 13.33
C ASP A 215 12.74 48.84 12.84
N LYS A 216 12.53 48.96 11.54
CA LYS A 216 11.48 48.32 10.75
C LYS A 216 11.80 46.84 10.60
N THR A 217 10.85 46.00 11.03
CA THR A 217 10.43 44.76 10.36
C THR A 217 11.52 44.02 9.56
N LYS A 218 12.32 43.21 10.26
CA LYS A 218 12.63 41.86 9.78
C LYS A 218 11.71 40.91 10.53
N GLN A 219 10.54 40.64 9.97
CA GLN A 219 9.88 39.37 10.23
C GLN A 219 10.84 38.35 9.61
N GLU A 220 11.66 37.70 10.45
CA GLU A 220 12.37 36.50 10.03
C GLU A 220 11.28 35.51 9.60
N GLU A 221 11.12 35.35 8.29
CA GLU A 221 10.50 34.17 7.71
C GLU A 221 11.38 33.00 8.16
N LEU A 222 11.08 32.43 9.33
CA LEU A 222 11.61 31.13 9.72
C LEU A 222 11.10 30.13 8.69
N THR A 223 11.92 29.83 7.70
CA THR A 223 11.79 28.63 6.89
C THR A 223 11.92 27.46 7.86
N SER A 224 10.80 26.81 8.19
CA SER A 224 10.84 25.55 8.95
C SER A 224 11.59 24.54 8.08
N GLU A 225 12.86 24.30 8.37
CA GLU A 225 13.57 23.17 7.78
C GLU A 225 12.83 21.89 8.22
N GLU A 226 12.49 21.06 7.24
CA GLU A 226 11.79 19.79 7.49
C GLU A 226 12.77 18.88 8.21
N VAL A 227 12.45 18.50 9.45
CA VAL A 227 13.36 17.71 10.30
C VAL A 227 12.86 16.28 10.43
N VAL A 228 13.77 15.31 10.40
CA VAL A 228 13.41 13.91 10.64
C VAL A 228 12.75 13.72 12.01
N GLN A 229 11.52 13.22 11.98
CA GLN A 229 10.78 12.83 13.16
C GLN A 229 10.90 11.31 13.42
N PRO A 230 10.69 10.86 14.67
CA PRO A 230 10.66 9.42 14.98
C PRO A 230 9.69 8.63 14.11
N THR A 231 8.52 9.19 13.78
CA THR A 231 7.54 8.51 12.91
C THR A 231 8.04 8.34 11.48
N ASP A 232 8.81 9.29 10.96
CA ASP A 232 9.36 9.20 9.61
C ASP A 232 10.42 8.10 9.52
N LEU A 233 11.31 8.03 10.51
CA LEU A 233 12.30 6.96 10.59
C LEU A 233 11.61 5.59 10.82
N PHE A 234 10.53 5.55 11.60
CA PHE A 234 9.74 4.35 11.79
C PHE A 234 9.05 3.88 10.49
N GLU A 235 8.59 4.81 9.65
CA GLU A 235 8.08 4.49 8.30
C GLU A 235 9.17 3.88 7.41
N THR A 236 10.41 4.39 7.48
CA THR A 236 11.58 3.79 6.81
C THR A 236 11.85 2.37 7.30
N VAL A 237 11.77 2.14 8.62
CA VAL A 237 11.92 0.80 9.23
C VAL A 237 10.86 -0.15 8.69
N LEU A 238 9.58 0.23 8.70
CA LEU A 238 8.49 -0.59 8.18
C LEU A 238 8.67 -0.90 6.68
N SER A 239 9.09 0.08 5.88
CA SER A 239 9.37 -0.11 4.45
C SER A 239 10.54 -1.06 4.22
N SER A 240 11.56 -1.00 5.08
CA SER A 240 12.70 -1.93 5.06
C SER A 240 12.28 -3.37 5.40
N TYR A 241 11.35 -3.57 6.35
CA TYR A 241 10.79 -4.90 6.58
C TYR A 241 9.93 -5.39 5.40
N LYS A 242 9.18 -4.50 4.75
CA LYS A 242 8.41 -4.86 3.54
C LYS A 242 9.31 -5.38 2.42
N LEU A 243 10.51 -4.82 2.25
CA LEU A 243 11.50 -5.36 1.32
C LEU A 243 11.82 -6.82 1.65
N ILE A 244 12.10 -7.12 2.93
CA ILE A 244 12.41 -8.48 3.38
C ILE A 244 11.21 -9.40 3.12
N GLN A 245 9.99 -8.92 3.39
CA GLN A 245 8.75 -9.66 3.13
C GLN A 245 8.60 -10.01 1.65
N SER A 246 8.80 -9.03 0.75
CA SER A 246 8.72 -9.27 -0.69
C SER A 246 9.71 -10.34 -1.17
N VAL A 247 10.93 -10.40 -0.61
CA VAL A 247 11.89 -11.46 -0.99
C VAL A 247 11.39 -12.85 -0.55
N TYR A 248 10.82 -12.96 0.65
CA TYR A 248 10.23 -14.22 1.09
C TYR A 248 9.02 -14.65 0.27
N GLU A 249 8.14 -13.71 -0.08
CA GLU A 249 6.94 -13.98 -0.89
C GLU A 249 7.28 -14.34 -2.35
N ASN A 250 8.41 -13.86 -2.87
CA ASN A 250 8.91 -14.23 -4.20
C ASN A 250 9.76 -15.50 -4.21
N ALA A 251 10.01 -16.14 -3.06
CA ALA A 251 10.69 -17.42 -3.04
C ALA A 251 9.75 -18.51 -3.58
N SER A 252 10.05 -19.04 -4.76
CA SER A 252 9.17 -19.98 -5.49
C SER A 252 9.26 -21.44 -5.02
N SER A 253 10.07 -21.75 -4.00
CA SER A 253 10.16 -23.08 -3.42
C SER A 253 10.75 -23.04 -2.01
N ASN A 254 10.50 -24.09 -1.23
CA ASN A 254 11.08 -24.24 0.11
C ASN A 254 12.63 -24.30 0.11
N ASP A 255 13.25 -24.74 -0.98
CA ASP A 255 14.70 -24.87 -1.09
C ASP A 255 15.41 -23.51 -1.06
N LEU A 256 14.72 -22.45 -1.49
CA LEU A 256 15.25 -21.08 -1.50
C LEU A 256 15.19 -20.40 -0.12
N ILE A 257 14.34 -20.88 0.79
CA ILE A 257 14.06 -20.20 2.06
C ILE A 257 15.30 -20.07 2.94
N GLN A 258 16.14 -21.11 3.00
CA GLN A 258 17.38 -21.03 3.77
C GLN A 258 18.33 -19.95 3.22
N THR A 259 18.43 -19.85 1.89
CA THR A 259 19.25 -18.83 1.22
C THR A 259 18.68 -17.43 1.45
N VAL A 260 17.36 -17.27 1.36
CA VAL A 260 16.69 -16.00 1.67
C VAL A 260 16.97 -15.60 3.12
N SER A 261 16.74 -16.49 4.09
CA SER A 261 16.97 -16.20 5.51
C SER A 261 18.41 -15.79 5.81
N GLN A 262 19.40 -16.39 5.14
CA GLN A 262 20.80 -15.99 5.29
C GLN A 262 21.07 -14.62 4.69
N SER A 263 20.51 -14.32 3.52
CA SER A 263 20.70 -13.06 2.81
C SER A 263 20.07 -11.87 3.56
N VAL A 264 18.87 -12.06 4.10
CA VAL A 264 18.12 -10.97 4.75
C VAL A 264 18.51 -10.69 6.20
N ALA A 265 19.20 -11.63 6.86
CA ALA A 265 19.55 -11.53 8.28
C ALA A 265 20.27 -10.22 8.69
N PRO A 266 21.24 -9.68 7.92
CA PRO A 266 21.91 -8.43 8.29
C PRO A 266 20.95 -7.23 8.33
N LEU A 267 20.11 -7.07 7.30
CA LEU A 267 19.12 -5.99 7.26
C LEU A 267 18.07 -6.15 8.36
N LEU A 268 17.62 -7.38 8.61
CA LEU A 268 16.68 -7.69 9.68
C LEU A 268 17.21 -7.26 11.05
N GLN A 269 18.48 -7.54 11.35
CA GLN A 269 19.12 -7.14 12.61
C GLN A 269 19.21 -5.62 12.74
N ILE A 270 19.55 -4.90 11.66
CA ILE A 270 19.59 -3.44 11.66
C ILE A 270 18.20 -2.87 11.95
N ASN A 271 17.18 -3.37 11.25
CA ASN A 271 15.79 -2.95 11.45
C ASN A 271 15.34 -3.18 12.90
N ASP A 272 15.63 -4.36 13.47
CA ASP A 272 15.27 -4.68 14.86
C ASP A 272 15.92 -3.73 15.86
N ASN A 273 17.20 -3.40 15.67
CA ASN A 273 17.92 -2.49 16.56
C ASN A 273 17.31 -1.09 16.52
N VAL A 274 17.12 -0.53 15.32
CA VAL A 274 16.56 0.82 15.13
C VAL A 274 15.12 0.88 15.65
N ALA A 275 14.29 -0.12 15.33
CA ALA A 275 12.90 -0.18 15.79
C ALA A 275 12.80 -0.21 17.32
N ASN A 276 13.59 -1.07 17.97
CA ASN A 276 13.59 -1.17 19.43
C ASN A 276 14.05 0.12 20.09
N GLU A 277 15.11 0.73 19.57
CA GLU A 277 15.61 2.01 20.09
C GLU A 277 14.56 3.11 19.97
N LEU A 278 13.89 3.19 18.83
CA LEU A 278 12.82 4.14 18.58
C LEU A 278 11.64 3.95 19.53
N ILE A 279 11.17 2.71 19.71
CA ILE A 279 10.05 2.41 20.61
C ILE A 279 10.41 2.75 22.06
N ILE A 280 11.61 2.40 22.50
CA ILE A 280 12.05 2.69 23.87
C ILE A 280 12.10 4.19 24.12
N LYS A 281 12.64 4.98 23.18
CA LYS A 281 12.87 6.42 23.36
C LYS A 281 11.65 7.30 23.02
N TYR A 282 10.85 6.94 22.04
CA TYR A 282 9.84 7.83 21.41
C TYR A 282 8.42 7.26 21.35
N SER A 283 8.12 6.16 22.04
CA SER A 283 6.74 5.71 22.17
C SER A 283 5.90 6.65 23.05
N GLU A 284 4.58 6.64 22.86
CA GLU A 284 3.62 7.41 23.66
C GLU A 284 3.77 7.21 25.18
N SER A 285 4.26 6.04 25.62
CA SER A 285 4.51 5.74 27.04
C SER A 285 5.79 6.38 27.59
N SER A 286 6.77 6.65 26.72
CA SER A 286 8.11 7.09 27.12
C SER A 286 8.30 8.59 26.99
N HIS A 287 7.51 9.27 26.15
CA HIS A 287 7.87 10.59 25.65
C HIS A 287 6.72 11.61 25.69
N VAL A 288 7.01 12.82 26.16
CA VAL A 288 6.01 13.88 26.48
C VAL A 288 6.32 15.22 25.79
N ASN A 289 7.37 15.34 24.96
CA ASN A 289 7.67 16.61 24.28
C ASN A 289 6.76 16.82 23.05
N SER A 290 6.02 17.94 23.03
CA SER A 290 5.07 18.30 21.96
C SER A 290 5.71 18.61 20.60
N MET A 291 7.03 18.86 20.54
CA MET A 291 7.75 19.14 19.29
C MET A 291 8.25 17.90 18.56
N ILE A 292 8.16 16.72 19.18
CA ILE A 292 8.61 15.45 18.61
C ILE A 292 7.40 14.52 18.51
N SER A 293 7.19 13.95 17.33
CA SER A 293 6.10 12.97 17.13
C SER A 293 6.32 11.70 17.95
N ASN A 294 5.26 11.17 18.54
CA ASN A 294 5.32 9.89 19.25
C ASN A 294 5.01 8.72 18.30
N ILE A 295 5.68 7.59 18.52
CA ILE A 295 5.35 6.30 17.93
C ILE A 295 4.13 5.76 18.67
N THR A 296 3.04 5.57 17.94
CA THR A 296 1.75 5.19 18.49
C THR A 296 1.66 3.69 18.74
N LEU A 297 0.71 3.27 19.58
CA LEU A 297 0.40 1.84 19.72
C LEU A 297 0.03 1.18 18.39
N LYS A 298 -0.59 1.92 17.46
CA LYS A 298 -0.92 1.41 16.13
C LYS A 298 0.35 1.05 15.36
N ASP A 299 1.35 1.93 15.36
CA ASP A 299 2.63 1.71 14.68
C ASP A 299 3.37 0.49 15.26
N VAL A 300 3.37 0.36 16.60
CA VAL A 300 3.96 -0.80 17.28
C VAL A 300 3.25 -2.11 16.89
N ASN A 301 1.92 -2.09 16.78
CA ASN A 301 1.16 -3.26 16.35
C ASN A 301 1.41 -3.62 14.87
N GLU A 302 1.57 -2.63 14.00
CA GLU A 302 1.95 -2.85 12.60
C GLU A 302 3.32 -3.52 12.50
N LEU A 303 4.31 -3.03 13.25
CA LEU A 303 5.63 -3.66 13.31
C LEU A 303 5.56 -5.12 13.80
N LYS A 304 4.81 -5.38 14.87
CA LYS A 304 4.62 -6.76 15.38
C LYS A 304 4.00 -7.67 14.32
N LEU A 305 3.01 -7.17 13.59
CA LEU A 305 2.33 -7.92 12.55
C LEU A 305 3.27 -8.29 11.40
N VAL A 306 4.06 -7.32 10.93
CA VAL A 306 5.07 -7.57 9.89
C VAL A 306 6.11 -8.58 10.38
N LYS A 307 6.61 -8.44 11.61
CA LYS A 307 7.57 -9.39 12.19
C LYS A 307 7.01 -10.80 12.31
N LEU A 308 5.75 -10.95 12.76
CA LEU A 308 5.09 -12.25 12.85
C LEU A 308 4.89 -12.87 11.47
N ASN A 309 4.51 -12.08 10.47
CA ASN A 309 4.39 -12.54 9.09
C ASN A 309 5.73 -13.05 8.55
N LEU A 310 6.83 -12.34 8.80
CA LEU A 310 8.16 -12.80 8.39
C LEU A 310 8.57 -14.12 9.04
N LEU A 311 8.25 -14.33 10.32
CA LEU A 311 8.47 -15.61 10.99
C LEU A 311 7.68 -16.74 10.31
N ALA A 312 6.40 -16.47 9.98
CA ALA A 312 5.55 -17.45 9.30
C ALA A 312 6.02 -17.77 7.87
N LEU A 313 6.46 -16.76 7.11
CA LEU A 313 6.98 -16.92 5.75
C LEU A 313 8.31 -17.69 5.70
N ALA A 314 9.13 -17.58 6.75
CA ALA A 314 10.40 -18.31 6.86
C ALA A 314 10.25 -19.81 7.18
N GLU A 315 9.06 -20.28 7.54
CA GLU A 315 8.81 -21.71 7.79
C GLU A 315 8.61 -22.48 6.50
N THR A 316 9.19 -23.68 6.39
CA THR A 316 8.98 -24.61 5.27
C THR A 316 7.85 -25.61 5.51
N ASP A 317 7.50 -25.84 6.79
CA ASP A 317 6.35 -26.65 7.19
C ASP A 317 5.14 -25.74 7.40
N ILE A 318 4.14 -25.87 6.53
CA ILE A 318 2.93 -25.04 6.57
C ILE A 318 2.20 -25.15 7.91
N PHE A 319 2.21 -26.30 8.58
CA PHE A 319 1.53 -26.46 9.87
C PHE A 319 2.26 -25.71 11.00
N ARG A 320 3.59 -25.58 10.92
CA ARG A 320 4.34 -24.71 11.84
C ARG A 320 3.97 -23.25 11.63
N SER A 321 3.84 -22.81 10.38
CA SER A 321 3.34 -21.46 10.08
C SER A 321 1.93 -21.23 10.66
N LEU A 322 1.02 -22.20 10.51
CA LEU A 322 -0.31 -22.10 11.14
C LEU A 322 -0.21 -21.97 12.67
N ASP A 323 0.71 -22.72 13.29
CA ASP A 323 0.88 -22.71 14.74
C ASP A 323 1.53 -21.41 15.25
N ILE A 324 2.41 -20.77 14.47
CA ILE A 324 2.92 -19.41 14.75
C ILE A 324 1.74 -18.44 14.90
N TRP A 325 0.82 -18.44 13.92
CA TRP A 325 -0.35 -17.56 13.95
C TRP A 325 -1.34 -17.90 15.07
N LYS A 326 -1.59 -19.18 15.35
CA LYS A 326 -2.52 -19.61 16.43
C LYS A 326 -2.01 -19.26 17.82
N ASN A 327 -0.70 -19.37 18.02
CA ASN A 327 -0.10 -19.25 19.34
C ASN A 327 0.40 -17.83 19.64
N ASP A 328 0.33 -16.90 18.67
CA ASP A 328 0.64 -15.50 18.90
C ASP A 328 -0.27 -14.90 19.98
N ASN A 329 0.37 -14.28 20.97
CA ASN A 329 -0.26 -13.54 22.05
C ASN A 329 0.24 -12.09 22.16
N GLU A 330 1.11 -11.64 21.25
CA GLU A 330 1.69 -10.30 21.30
C GLU A 330 0.84 -9.25 20.58
N ILE A 331 0.07 -9.67 19.57
CA ILE A 331 -0.82 -8.82 18.78
C ILE A 331 -2.24 -8.90 19.34
N PRO A 332 -2.92 -7.77 19.58
CA PRO A 332 -4.27 -7.76 20.13
C PRO A 332 -5.29 -8.56 19.29
N GLU A 333 -6.08 -9.42 19.95
CA GLU A 333 -7.19 -10.19 19.35
C GLU A 333 -8.38 -9.33 18.85
N THR A 334 -8.29 -8.02 19.05
CA THR A 334 -9.24 -7.01 18.56
C THR A 334 -8.80 -6.39 17.24
N LEU A 335 -7.60 -6.69 16.74
CA LEU A 335 -7.05 -6.14 15.52
C LEU A 335 -7.45 -7.02 14.32
N PRO A 336 -8.36 -6.58 13.42
CA PRO A 336 -8.78 -7.40 12.28
C PRO A 336 -7.63 -7.75 11.34
N GLU A 337 -6.65 -6.85 11.19
CA GLU A 337 -5.47 -7.01 10.35
C GLU A 337 -4.64 -8.25 10.73
N LYS A 338 -4.60 -8.64 12.02
CA LYS A 338 -3.95 -9.87 12.49
C LYS A 338 -4.44 -11.09 11.70
N PHE A 339 -5.75 -11.19 11.55
CA PHE A 339 -6.38 -12.36 10.94
C PHE A 339 -6.39 -12.29 9.42
N MET A 340 -6.42 -11.08 8.84
CA MET A 340 -6.29 -10.88 7.40
C MET A 340 -4.89 -11.29 6.93
N VAL A 341 -3.85 -10.73 7.56
CA VAL A 341 -2.45 -11.08 7.22
C VAL A 341 -2.15 -12.55 7.50
N ALA A 342 -2.75 -13.16 8.53
CA ALA A 342 -2.63 -14.61 8.72
C ALA A 342 -3.16 -15.43 7.53
N SER A 343 -4.26 -14.99 6.91
CA SER A 343 -4.82 -15.64 5.72
C SER A 343 -3.90 -15.47 4.51
N ASP A 344 -3.38 -14.27 4.29
CA ASP A 344 -2.53 -13.92 3.15
C ASP A 344 -1.16 -14.59 3.26
N SER A 345 -0.57 -14.61 4.46
CA SER A 345 0.68 -15.31 4.79
C SER A 345 0.61 -16.79 4.42
N VAL A 346 -0.52 -17.44 4.76
CA VAL A 346 -0.75 -18.84 4.43
C VAL A 346 -1.00 -19.04 2.93
N GLN A 347 -1.62 -18.07 2.26
CA GLN A 347 -1.78 -18.11 0.80
C GLN A 347 -0.42 -18.07 0.10
N ALA A 348 0.48 -17.17 0.49
CA ALA A 348 1.83 -17.10 -0.06
C ALA A 348 2.61 -18.43 0.12
N LEU A 349 2.38 -19.14 1.23
CA LEU A 349 2.96 -20.47 1.45
C LEU A 349 2.34 -21.56 0.55
N LEU A 350 1.05 -21.49 0.26
CA LEU A 350 0.40 -22.37 -0.71
C LEU A 350 0.98 -22.15 -2.11
N ASP A 351 1.09 -20.89 -2.53
CA ASP A 351 1.59 -20.48 -3.84
C ASP A 351 3.04 -20.92 -4.02
N ARG A 352 3.90 -20.67 -3.02
CA ARG A 352 5.30 -21.14 -3.00
C ARG A 352 5.45 -22.65 -3.19
N ASN A 353 4.49 -23.44 -2.71
CA ASN A 353 4.56 -24.89 -2.76
C ASN A 353 3.69 -25.48 -3.90
N ASP A 354 3.14 -24.64 -4.78
CA ASP A 354 2.22 -25.03 -5.85
C ASP A 354 1.04 -25.88 -5.32
N ILE A 355 0.54 -25.53 -4.13
CA ILE A 355 -0.61 -26.20 -3.51
C ILE A 355 -1.86 -25.39 -3.80
N ASN A 356 -2.60 -25.80 -4.83
CA ASN A 356 -3.84 -25.15 -5.23
C ASN A 356 -4.89 -26.20 -5.62
N LEU A 357 -6.09 -25.73 -5.95
CA LEU A 357 -7.20 -26.61 -6.30
C LEU A 357 -6.87 -27.52 -7.50
N LEU A 358 -6.16 -27.00 -8.50
CA LEU A 358 -5.79 -27.74 -9.70
C LEU A 358 -4.79 -28.86 -9.38
N THR A 359 -3.70 -28.55 -8.66
CA THR A 359 -2.66 -29.53 -8.33
C THR A 359 -3.18 -30.61 -7.39
N VAL A 360 -3.96 -30.23 -6.37
CA VAL A 360 -4.59 -31.16 -5.43
C VAL A 360 -5.60 -32.08 -6.11
N ASN A 361 -6.35 -31.60 -7.11
CA ASN A 361 -7.31 -32.42 -7.85
C ASN A 361 -6.68 -33.33 -8.90
N SER A 362 -5.64 -32.87 -9.59
CA SER A 362 -5.02 -33.58 -10.72
C SER A 362 -3.96 -34.60 -10.28
N GLN A 363 -3.18 -34.27 -9.24
CA GLN A 363 -1.99 -35.02 -8.83
C GLN A 363 -1.96 -35.32 -7.31
N GLY A 364 -2.79 -34.65 -6.51
CA GLY A 364 -2.80 -34.78 -5.06
C GLY A 364 -3.25 -36.14 -4.54
N THR A 365 -2.51 -36.67 -3.56
CA THR A 365 -2.92 -37.81 -2.73
C THR A 365 -4.07 -37.41 -1.79
N GLU A 366 -4.70 -38.40 -1.14
CA GLU A 366 -5.70 -38.14 -0.09
C GLU A 366 -5.10 -37.29 1.06
N SER A 367 -3.81 -37.46 1.35
CA SER A 367 -3.09 -36.68 2.37
C SER A 367 -2.92 -35.21 1.94
N ASP A 368 -2.65 -34.96 0.66
CA ASP A 368 -2.51 -33.60 0.13
C ASP A 368 -3.87 -32.88 0.16
N LYS A 369 -4.95 -33.59 -0.18
CA LYS A 369 -6.33 -33.10 -0.07
C LYS A 369 -6.71 -32.77 1.37
N ASP A 370 -6.36 -33.63 2.32
CA ASP A 370 -6.59 -33.39 3.73
C ASP A 370 -5.82 -32.17 4.26
N THR A 371 -4.57 -32.01 3.82
CA THR A 371 -3.72 -30.86 4.14
C THR A 371 -4.32 -29.57 3.59
N PHE A 372 -4.65 -29.54 2.31
CA PHE A 372 -5.28 -28.39 1.66
C PHE A 372 -6.61 -28.01 2.32
N TRP A 373 -7.46 -29.01 2.64
CA TRP A 373 -8.71 -28.78 3.36
C TRP A 373 -8.50 -28.14 4.73
N LYS A 374 -7.51 -28.59 5.51
CA LYS A 374 -7.18 -28.01 6.82
C LYS A 374 -6.72 -26.57 6.70
N ILE A 375 -5.93 -26.26 5.68
CA ILE A 375 -5.43 -24.91 5.40
C ILE A 375 -6.57 -23.97 5.02
N LEU A 376 -7.42 -24.36 4.07
CA LEU A 376 -8.61 -23.58 3.69
C LEU A 376 -9.55 -23.37 4.89
N THR A 377 -9.70 -24.38 5.74
CA THR A 377 -10.48 -24.24 6.98
C THR A 377 -9.86 -23.23 7.93
N PHE A 378 -8.54 -23.20 8.06
CA PHE A 378 -7.82 -22.22 8.86
C PHE A 378 -8.02 -20.80 8.31
N GLN A 379 -7.77 -20.57 7.02
CA GLN A 379 -7.96 -19.25 6.38
C GLN A 379 -9.40 -18.75 6.54
N ASN A 380 -10.41 -19.59 6.30
CA ASN A 380 -11.81 -19.17 6.49
C ASN A 380 -12.12 -18.79 7.95
N ASN A 381 -11.54 -19.48 8.94
CA ASN A 381 -11.74 -19.13 10.35
C ASN A 381 -11.07 -17.80 10.70
N MET A 382 -9.86 -17.54 10.19
CA MET A 382 -9.17 -16.26 10.36
C MET A 382 -9.99 -15.12 9.74
N LEU A 383 -10.38 -15.26 8.46
CA LEU A 383 -11.17 -14.25 7.77
C LEU A 383 -12.57 -14.06 8.39
N LYS A 384 -13.17 -15.11 8.94
CA LYS A 384 -14.43 -14.99 9.69
C LYS A 384 -14.24 -14.10 10.92
N ARG A 385 -13.13 -14.28 11.65
CA ARG A 385 -12.80 -13.45 12.82
C ARG A 385 -12.52 -12.00 12.42
N ALA A 386 -11.78 -11.77 11.34
CA ALA A 386 -11.60 -10.44 10.75
C ALA A 386 -12.95 -9.78 10.42
N GLN A 387 -13.83 -10.52 9.74
CA GLN A 387 -15.16 -10.04 9.38
C GLN A 387 -15.98 -9.64 10.61
N GLU A 388 -15.97 -10.42 11.69
CA GLU A 388 -16.69 -10.09 12.93
C GLU A 388 -16.23 -8.75 13.50
N LEU A 389 -14.91 -8.55 13.65
CA LEU A 389 -14.30 -7.33 14.16
C LEU A 389 -14.55 -6.11 13.26
N LEU A 390 -14.42 -6.28 11.94
CA LEU A 390 -14.69 -5.21 10.98
C LEU A 390 -16.18 -4.83 10.98
N ASN A 391 -17.08 -5.80 11.12
CA ASN A 391 -18.51 -5.51 11.25
C ASN A 391 -18.81 -4.73 12.54
N GLU A 392 -18.21 -5.10 13.67
CA GLU A 392 -18.35 -4.35 14.92
C GLU A 392 -17.90 -2.89 14.74
N SER A 393 -16.72 -2.68 14.16
CA SER A 393 -16.18 -1.35 13.83
C SER A 393 -17.09 -0.56 12.89
N MET A 394 -17.58 -1.19 11.81
CA MET A 394 -18.51 -0.57 10.88
C MET A 394 -19.83 -0.17 11.57
N GLN A 395 -20.39 -1.01 12.44
CA GLN A 395 -21.64 -0.70 13.16
C GLN A 395 -21.45 0.43 14.18
N LEU A 396 -20.29 0.53 14.81
CA LEU A 396 -19.94 1.66 15.68
C LEU A 396 -19.88 2.96 14.87
N GLN A 397 -19.23 2.95 13.71
CA GLN A 397 -19.14 4.13 12.83
C GLN A 397 -20.49 4.53 12.22
N LYS A 398 -21.40 3.59 11.95
CA LYS A 398 -22.76 3.94 11.50
C LYS A 398 -23.56 4.72 12.55
N LYS A 399 -23.30 4.50 13.84
CA LYS A 399 -23.97 5.21 14.94
C LYS A 399 -23.52 6.68 15.04
N SER A 400 -22.41 7.08 14.43
CA SER A 400 -21.92 8.47 14.42
C SER A 400 -22.56 9.34 13.31
N ASN A 401 -23.82 9.08 12.95
CA ASN A 401 -24.59 9.83 11.96
C ASN A 401 -23.91 9.96 10.57
N LEU A 402 -23.20 8.92 10.12
CA LEU A 402 -22.57 8.88 8.78
C LEU A 402 -21.54 10.01 8.53
N GLN A 403 -20.98 10.60 9.60
CA GLN A 403 -19.97 11.66 9.51
C GLN A 403 -18.53 11.12 9.48
N SER A 404 -18.34 9.82 9.74
CA SER A 404 -17.02 9.20 9.73
C SER A 404 -16.42 9.19 8.32
N GLU A 405 -15.13 9.54 8.21
CA GLU A 405 -14.36 9.46 6.96
C GLU A 405 -14.03 8.00 6.59
N ASP A 406 -13.96 7.11 7.59
CA ASP A 406 -13.47 5.74 7.43
C ASP A 406 -14.58 4.72 7.16
N LEU A 407 -15.85 5.11 7.27
CA LEU A 407 -16.98 4.18 7.10
C LEU A 407 -16.99 3.53 5.71
N GLY A 408 -16.71 4.30 4.66
CA GLY A 408 -16.57 3.76 3.30
C GLY A 408 -15.44 2.73 3.20
N SER A 409 -14.28 3.02 3.77
CA SER A 409 -13.12 2.11 3.76
C SER A 409 -13.42 0.81 4.53
N LEU A 410 -14.12 0.91 5.67
CA LEU A 410 -14.58 -0.27 6.41
C LEU A 410 -15.57 -1.11 5.60
N ILE A 411 -16.49 -0.49 4.86
CA ILE A 411 -17.43 -1.22 3.98
C ILE A 411 -16.69 -1.98 2.88
N VAL A 412 -15.65 -1.36 2.28
CA VAL A 412 -14.78 -2.01 1.29
C VAL A 412 -14.09 -3.22 1.91
N GLN A 413 -13.37 -3.04 3.02
CA GLN A 413 -12.65 -4.13 3.69
C GLN A 413 -13.57 -5.29 4.11
N VAL A 414 -14.75 -4.99 4.66
CA VAL A 414 -15.73 -6.05 4.99
C VAL A 414 -16.16 -6.81 3.73
N SER A 415 -16.35 -6.12 2.61
CA SER A 415 -16.76 -6.74 1.36
C SER A 415 -15.65 -7.65 0.81
N GLU A 416 -14.41 -7.18 0.78
CA GLU A 416 -13.22 -7.94 0.34
C GLU A 416 -13.05 -9.22 1.17
N VAL A 417 -13.12 -9.11 2.51
CA VAL A 417 -13.04 -10.28 3.40
C VAL A 417 -14.17 -11.28 3.13
N ILE A 418 -15.40 -10.81 2.89
CA ILE A 418 -16.52 -11.70 2.58
C ILE A 418 -16.33 -12.40 1.23
N ILE A 419 -15.78 -11.72 0.22
CA ILE A 419 -15.47 -12.30 -1.10
C ILE A 419 -14.40 -13.37 -0.96
N ALA A 420 -13.29 -13.08 -0.28
CA ALA A 420 -12.22 -14.05 -0.03
C ALA A 420 -12.74 -15.31 0.70
N ARG A 421 -13.63 -15.13 1.69
CA ARG A 421 -14.32 -16.26 2.34
C ARG A 421 -15.18 -17.06 1.38
N ALA A 422 -15.90 -16.40 0.45
CA ALA A 422 -16.71 -17.09 -0.54
C ALA A 422 -15.84 -17.96 -1.46
N ASP A 423 -14.70 -17.42 -1.89
CA ASP A 423 -13.73 -18.12 -2.73
C ASP A 423 -13.13 -19.34 -2.01
N ILE A 424 -12.86 -19.25 -0.70
CA ILE A 424 -12.43 -20.39 0.11
C ILE A 424 -13.52 -21.48 0.21
N GLU A 425 -14.78 -21.12 0.46
CA GLU A 425 -15.87 -22.11 0.51
C GLU A 425 -16.07 -22.79 -0.85
N LEU A 426 -15.87 -22.06 -1.96
CA LEU A 426 -15.91 -22.62 -3.31
C LEU A 426 -14.79 -23.65 -3.52
N GLN A 427 -13.55 -23.31 -3.16
CA GLN A 427 -12.42 -24.23 -3.22
C GLN A 427 -12.68 -25.50 -2.40
N ARG A 428 -13.13 -25.36 -1.16
CA ARG A 428 -13.48 -26.49 -0.28
C ARG A 428 -14.57 -27.37 -0.89
N SER A 429 -15.54 -26.78 -1.60
CA SER A 429 -16.61 -27.55 -2.26
C SER A 429 -16.16 -28.31 -3.50
N SER A 430 -14.98 -27.99 -4.04
CA SER A 430 -14.52 -28.44 -5.37
C SER A 430 -13.33 -29.41 -5.29
N ILE A 431 -13.01 -29.94 -4.11
CA ILE A 431 -11.93 -30.93 -3.96
C ILE A 431 -12.45 -32.31 -4.39
N ASN A 432 -11.95 -32.79 -5.53
CA ASN A 432 -12.41 -34.02 -6.17
C ASN A 432 -12.08 -35.25 -5.33
N ASN A 433 -13.07 -36.12 -5.17
CA ASN A 433 -12.95 -37.42 -4.49
C ASN A 433 -12.48 -37.35 -3.02
N TYR A 434 -12.54 -36.18 -2.37
CA TYR A 434 -12.25 -36.04 -0.95
C TYR A 434 -13.54 -36.09 -0.13
N SER A 435 -13.61 -37.03 0.82
CA SER A 435 -14.86 -37.34 1.54
C SER A 435 -15.49 -36.10 2.20
N SER A 436 -14.70 -35.25 2.87
CA SER A 436 -15.23 -34.04 3.52
C SER A 436 -15.79 -33.03 2.51
N SER A 437 -15.18 -32.92 1.33
CA SER A 437 -15.67 -32.03 0.27
C SER A 437 -16.97 -32.56 -0.33
N VAL A 438 -16.99 -33.83 -0.74
CA VAL A 438 -18.16 -34.48 -1.36
C VAL A 438 -19.37 -34.45 -0.41
N ASN A 439 -19.16 -34.80 0.86
CA ASN A 439 -20.25 -34.86 1.84
C ASN A 439 -20.83 -33.48 2.18
N ASN A 440 -20.05 -32.41 2.03
CA ASN A 440 -20.49 -31.04 2.38
C ASN A 440 -20.70 -30.15 1.14
N HIS A 441 -20.56 -30.66 -0.08
CA HIS A 441 -20.55 -29.87 -1.31
C HIS A 441 -21.73 -28.89 -1.42
N SER A 442 -22.96 -29.38 -1.21
CA SER A 442 -24.18 -28.55 -1.32
C SER A 442 -24.24 -27.44 -0.28
N VAL A 443 -23.77 -27.71 0.95
CA VAL A 443 -23.73 -26.74 2.04
C VAL A 443 -22.68 -25.68 1.76
N LEU A 444 -21.47 -26.09 1.36
CA LEU A 444 -20.38 -25.18 1.03
C LEU A 444 -20.74 -24.27 -0.15
N MET A 445 -21.35 -24.83 -1.19
CA MET A 445 -21.83 -24.07 -2.35
C MET A 445 -22.93 -23.07 -1.97
N THR A 446 -23.84 -23.46 -1.07
CA THR A 446 -24.86 -22.55 -0.53
C THR A 446 -24.24 -21.43 0.29
N ASN A 447 -23.23 -21.74 1.10
CA ASN A 447 -22.48 -20.75 1.90
C ASN A 447 -21.75 -19.76 1.00
N CYS A 448 -21.05 -20.22 -0.03
CA CYS A 448 -20.38 -19.38 -1.02
C CYS A 448 -21.36 -18.37 -1.64
N LYS A 449 -22.50 -18.84 -2.18
CA LYS A 449 -23.53 -17.96 -2.75
C LYS A 449 -24.10 -16.96 -1.74
N ASN A 450 -24.31 -17.38 -0.49
CA ASN A 450 -24.80 -16.50 0.57
C ASN A 450 -23.78 -15.44 0.97
N LEU A 451 -22.48 -15.79 1.01
CA LEU A 451 -21.39 -14.84 1.24
C LEU A 451 -21.33 -13.81 0.12
N LEU A 452 -21.39 -14.22 -1.15
CA LEU A 452 -21.41 -13.28 -2.27
C LEU A 452 -22.62 -12.33 -2.22
N LYS A 453 -23.83 -12.85 -1.92
CA LYS A 453 -25.01 -12.01 -1.68
C LYS A 453 -24.81 -11.03 -0.53
N ASN A 454 -24.12 -11.45 0.54
CA ASN A 454 -23.78 -10.58 1.66
C ASN A 454 -22.77 -9.49 1.24
N ALA A 455 -21.72 -9.83 0.51
CA ALA A 455 -20.75 -8.85 -0.02
C ALA A 455 -21.45 -7.78 -0.89
N ILE A 456 -22.37 -8.20 -1.77
CA ILE A 456 -23.18 -7.28 -2.58
C ILE A 456 -24.01 -6.35 -1.67
N ASN A 457 -24.65 -6.89 -0.64
CA ASN A 457 -25.45 -6.09 0.30
C ASN A 457 -24.60 -5.09 1.08
N ILE A 458 -23.42 -5.50 1.54
CA ILE A 458 -22.48 -4.64 2.26
C ILE A 458 -21.97 -3.54 1.33
N ALA A 459 -21.50 -3.87 0.12
CA ALA A 459 -21.01 -2.89 -0.84
C ALA A 459 -22.10 -1.91 -1.33
N ASN A 460 -23.38 -2.26 -1.22
CA ASN A 460 -24.51 -1.34 -1.49
C ASN A 460 -24.79 -0.33 -0.38
N LEU A 461 -24.17 -0.48 0.80
CA LEU A 461 -24.33 0.49 1.89
C LEU A 461 -23.70 1.83 1.50
N ASN A 462 -24.24 2.91 2.05
CA ASN A 462 -23.68 4.25 1.91
C ASN A 462 -22.42 4.39 2.78
N GLY A 463 -21.29 4.78 2.18
CA GLY A 463 -20.02 5.02 2.87
C GLY A 463 -19.96 6.29 3.72
N GLY A 464 -21.04 7.06 3.77
CA GLY A 464 -21.19 8.26 4.57
C GLY A 464 -21.05 9.55 3.78
N LEU A 465 -21.29 10.68 4.44
CA LEU A 465 -21.27 12.01 3.80
C LEU A 465 -19.86 12.46 3.38
N ARG A 466 -18.83 11.85 3.98
CA ARG A 466 -17.42 12.16 3.73
C ARG A 466 -16.70 11.05 2.96
N GLU A 467 -17.44 10.14 2.32
CA GLU A 467 -16.86 9.11 1.46
C GLU A 467 -16.04 9.76 0.33
N ARG A 468 -14.75 9.46 0.28
CA ARG A 468 -13.86 9.94 -0.78
C ARG A 468 -14.14 9.20 -2.08
N MET A 469 -13.94 9.87 -3.22
CA MET A 469 -14.23 9.29 -4.54
C MET A 469 -13.49 7.96 -4.78
N MET A 470 -12.22 7.86 -4.37
CA MET A 470 -11.45 6.61 -4.51
C MET A 470 -12.06 5.45 -3.72
N VAL A 471 -12.54 5.70 -2.51
CA VAL A 471 -13.19 4.69 -1.66
C VAL A 471 -14.50 4.23 -2.30
N LYS A 472 -15.25 5.17 -2.90
CA LYS A 472 -16.47 4.85 -3.63
C LYS A 472 -16.20 3.95 -4.85
N ILE A 473 -15.15 4.23 -5.62
CA ILE A 473 -14.72 3.40 -6.76
C ILE A 473 -14.42 1.98 -6.29
N ASN A 474 -13.62 1.83 -5.22
CA ASN A 474 -13.30 0.51 -4.66
C ASN A 474 -14.55 -0.23 -4.20
N ARG A 475 -15.48 0.46 -3.54
CA ARG A 475 -16.76 -0.15 -3.11
C ARG A 475 -17.60 -0.62 -4.29
N GLU A 476 -17.64 0.14 -5.38
CA GLU A 476 -18.31 -0.26 -6.62
C GLU A 476 -17.62 -1.46 -7.27
N GLN A 477 -16.29 -1.55 -7.18
CA GLN A 477 -15.50 -2.68 -7.66
C GLN A 477 -15.78 -3.96 -6.86
N CYS A 478 -15.75 -3.92 -5.52
CA CYS A 478 -16.09 -5.10 -4.71
C CYS A 478 -17.51 -5.61 -5.00
N LYS A 479 -18.46 -4.69 -5.23
CA LYS A 479 -19.82 -5.06 -5.65
C LYS A 479 -19.79 -5.79 -6.99
N LEU A 480 -19.04 -5.25 -7.96
CA LEU A 480 -18.93 -5.83 -9.30
C LEU A 480 -18.39 -7.27 -9.23
N GLU A 481 -17.28 -7.46 -8.52
CA GLU A 481 -16.64 -8.75 -8.29
C GLU A 481 -17.58 -9.78 -7.68
N ALA A 482 -18.30 -9.40 -6.62
CA ALA A 482 -19.24 -10.29 -5.96
C ALA A 482 -20.45 -10.64 -6.85
N VAL A 483 -20.96 -9.66 -7.63
CA VAL A 483 -22.03 -9.89 -8.61
C VAL A 483 -21.57 -10.84 -9.70
N PHE A 484 -20.35 -10.69 -10.21
CA PHE A 484 -19.86 -11.54 -11.29
C PHE A 484 -19.74 -12.98 -10.85
N ARG A 485 -19.02 -13.21 -9.74
CA ARG A 485 -18.85 -14.53 -9.12
C ARG A 485 -20.21 -15.21 -8.90
N LEU A 486 -21.21 -14.45 -8.41
CA LEU A 486 -22.55 -14.98 -8.22
C LEU A 486 -23.26 -15.34 -9.53
N CYS A 487 -23.11 -14.54 -10.59
CA CYS A 487 -23.67 -14.86 -11.91
C CYS A 487 -23.10 -16.17 -12.46
N ILE A 488 -21.77 -16.33 -12.37
CA ILE A 488 -21.09 -17.56 -12.82
C ILE A 488 -21.60 -18.78 -12.05
N LEU A 489 -21.65 -18.72 -10.71
CA LEU A 489 -22.16 -19.83 -9.87
C LEU A 489 -23.66 -20.13 -10.06
N GLU A 490 -24.42 -19.20 -10.63
CA GLU A 490 -25.84 -19.37 -10.97
C GLU A 490 -26.05 -19.72 -12.45
N ASN A 491 -24.97 -20.04 -13.19
CA ASN A 491 -24.97 -20.36 -14.62
C ASN A 491 -25.53 -19.25 -15.51
N ARG A 492 -25.44 -17.99 -15.07
CA ARG A 492 -25.82 -16.80 -15.85
C ARG A 492 -24.62 -16.30 -16.64
N THR A 493 -24.23 -17.06 -17.66
CA THR A 493 -23.00 -16.84 -18.44
C THR A 493 -23.26 -16.35 -19.87
N SER A 494 -24.52 -16.19 -20.29
CA SER A 494 -24.85 -15.63 -21.59
C SER A 494 -24.53 -14.13 -21.65
N ILE A 495 -24.16 -13.65 -22.84
CA ILE A 495 -23.84 -12.24 -23.08
C ILE A 495 -25.03 -11.34 -22.69
N GLU A 496 -26.26 -11.74 -23.05
CA GLU A 496 -27.46 -10.97 -22.74
C GLU A 496 -27.72 -10.88 -21.23
N GLU A 497 -27.46 -11.95 -20.47
CA GLU A 497 -27.61 -11.94 -19.01
C GLU A 497 -26.54 -11.08 -18.33
N LEU A 498 -25.28 -11.21 -18.75
CA LEU A 498 -24.18 -10.43 -18.20
C LEU A 498 -24.36 -8.93 -18.51
N ASP A 499 -24.77 -8.59 -19.74
CA ASP A 499 -25.09 -7.22 -20.12
C ASP A 499 -26.23 -6.65 -19.27
N LYS A 500 -27.26 -7.45 -18.98
CA LYS A 500 -28.39 -7.05 -18.15
C LYS A 500 -28.01 -6.80 -16.69
N VAL A 501 -27.06 -7.57 -16.15
CA VAL A 501 -26.71 -7.50 -14.72
C VAL A 501 -25.58 -6.50 -14.45
N MET A 502 -24.55 -6.44 -15.30
CA MET A 502 -23.30 -5.71 -15.04
C MET A 502 -22.94 -4.69 -16.12
N THR A 503 -23.65 -4.65 -17.25
CA THR A 503 -23.30 -3.93 -18.49
C THR A 503 -22.04 -4.45 -19.18
N ARG A 504 -21.99 -4.32 -20.52
CA ARG A 504 -20.89 -4.84 -21.34
C ARG A 504 -19.51 -4.39 -20.87
N ASN A 505 -19.34 -3.09 -20.65
CA ASN A 505 -18.05 -2.51 -20.27
C ASN A 505 -17.49 -3.19 -19.01
N LYS A 506 -18.32 -3.36 -17.98
CA LYS A 506 -17.81 -3.83 -16.69
C LYS A 506 -17.45 -5.32 -16.68
N TRP A 507 -18.30 -6.19 -17.23
CA TRP A 507 -17.98 -7.63 -17.18
C TRP A 507 -16.84 -8.01 -18.13
N VAL A 508 -16.70 -7.32 -19.26
CA VAL A 508 -15.58 -7.57 -20.19
C VAL A 508 -14.25 -7.25 -19.53
N ASN A 509 -14.18 -6.15 -18.79
CA ASN A 509 -12.95 -5.75 -18.09
C ASN A 509 -12.65 -6.60 -16.85
N GLU A 510 -13.68 -7.16 -16.20
CA GLU A 510 -13.51 -8.02 -15.03
C GLU A 510 -13.22 -9.49 -15.38
N LEU A 511 -13.59 -9.95 -16.59
CA LEU A 511 -13.42 -11.33 -17.01
C LEU A 511 -11.97 -11.83 -16.93
N PRO A 512 -10.94 -11.07 -17.35
CA PRO A 512 -9.55 -11.47 -17.18
C PRO A 512 -9.18 -11.74 -15.72
N ASN A 513 -9.57 -10.84 -14.80
CA ASN A 513 -9.29 -10.97 -13.36
C ASN A 513 -9.93 -12.24 -12.78
N LEU A 514 -11.19 -12.52 -13.15
CA LEU A 514 -11.87 -13.71 -12.66
C LEU A 514 -11.27 -15.00 -13.23
N LYS A 515 -10.86 -15.00 -14.52
CA LYS A 515 -10.16 -16.12 -15.16
C LYS A 515 -8.81 -16.40 -14.51
N LYS A 516 -8.06 -15.35 -14.19
CA LYS A 516 -6.76 -15.45 -13.51
C LYS A 516 -6.85 -16.26 -12.22
N SER A 517 -7.95 -16.18 -11.48
CA SER A 517 -8.13 -16.98 -10.26
C SER A 517 -8.20 -18.50 -10.49
N GLY A 518 -8.63 -18.97 -11.67
CA GLY A 518 -8.88 -20.38 -11.99
C GLY A 518 -10.00 -21.05 -11.17
N LEU A 519 -10.56 -20.38 -10.16
CA LEU A 519 -11.50 -20.97 -9.20
C LEU A 519 -12.88 -21.26 -9.79
N TYR A 520 -13.24 -20.55 -10.86
CA TYR A 520 -14.58 -20.54 -11.44
C TYR A 520 -14.67 -21.25 -12.80
N ASP A 521 -13.60 -21.92 -13.22
CA ASP A 521 -13.44 -22.52 -14.55
C ASP A 521 -14.49 -23.59 -14.86
N ASP A 522 -14.82 -24.42 -13.86
CA ASP A 522 -15.82 -25.49 -13.97
C ASP A 522 -17.26 -24.97 -14.12
N PHE A 523 -17.48 -23.67 -13.94
CA PHE A 523 -18.79 -23.02 -14.00
C PHE A 523 -19.05 -22.29 -15.33
N GLY A 524 -18.32 -22.67 -16.38
CA GLY A 524 -18.52 -22.14 -17.73
C GLY A 524 -17.90 -20.76 -17.97
N LEU A 525 -17.08 -20.26 -17.04
CA LEU A 525 -16.33 -19.01 -17.20
C LEU A 525 -15.51 -19.00 -18.51
N ASN A 526 -14.82 -20.11 -18.80
CA ASN A 526 -13.99 -20.26 -19.99
C ASN A 526 -14.78 -20.33 -21.30
N LYS A 527 -16.11 -20.48 -21.23
CA LYS A 527 -16.99 -20.47 -22.42
C LYS A 527 -17.46 -19.06 -22.78
N ILE A 528 -17.20 -18.06 -21.94
CA ILE A 528 -17.54 -16.66 -22.22
C ILE A 528 -16.52 -16.12 -23.23
N ILE A 529 -17.00 -15.79 -24.42
CA ILE A 529 -16.21 -15.17 -25.49
C ILE A 529 -16.52 -13.68 -25.49
N VAL A 530 -15.48 -12.86 -25.33
CA VAL A 530 -15.58 -11.41 -25.48
C VAL A 530 -15.88 -11.10 -26.95
N PRO A 531 -16.97 -10.39 -27.27
CA PRO A 531 -17.36 -10.13 -28.66
C PRO A 531 -16.45 -9.17 -29.42
#